data_AF-A0AAN9R784-F1
#
_entry.id   AF-A0AAN9R784-F1
#
_cell.length_a   1.000
_cell.length_b   1.000
_cell.length_c   1.000
_cell.angle_alpha   90.00
_cell.angle_beta   90.00
_cell.angle_gamma   90.00
#
_symmetry.space_group_name_H-M   'P 1'
#
loop_
_entity.id
_entity.type
_entity.pdbx_description
1 polymer ?
#
loop_
_entity_poly.entity_id
_entity_poly.type
_entity_poly.pdbx_seq_one_letter_code
_entity_poly.pdbx_strand_id
1 'polypeptide(L)'
;MSFLTGSSSHTWQPTMTSDTTTLSYWLNWRFFFCALWILTSMALAFFLIFKYEGFNRKRSEGGENQEDAGLVYEDEAWNTCLRGIDPSWLLIYRIICFIVLLALIIASVAADGGVIFYFYTQWTFTLVTVYFGLGSYFSLYGYSLKHNKFGSSTVNRTSLDAELGPYMVSTIDGVLDMPNLPKSPDLEPQTRKIAGLWGYIFQIIFQTCAGAVVLTDCVFWFIIYPFLTSKDYSVDFLIFCMHTINAVFLLGDTSLNCMRFPMFRFAYFVLWTAIFVIFQWIIHVCVSIWWPYPFLDLSSPYAPLWYLAVALMHFPCYGIFALIVRMKHSWLSRSFPGSSRVVRSQLTGLPHHLIDKKAINPEVTTVGVVLCKRSDMPRGKMQQPNLG
;
A
#
# COMPACT_ATOMS: atom_id res chain seq x y z
N MET A 1 -56.82 24.13 9.12
CA MET A 1 -56.69 23.04 10.10
C MET A 1 -56.82 21.75 9.32
N SER A 2 -55.93 20.76 9.31
CA SER A 2 -54.69 20.47 10.01
C SER A 2 -53.86 19.55 9.11
N PHE A 3 -52.57 19.84 8.99
CA PHE A 3 -51.53 19.03 8.35
C PHE A 3 -50.90 18.09 9.39
N LEU A 4 -50.40 16.93 8.94
CA LEU A 4 -49.44 16.00 9.60
C LEU A 4 -50.05 15.16 10.75
N THR A 5 -49.82 13.85 10.88
CA THR A 5 -48.53 13.14 10.86
C THR A 5 -48.71 11.66 10.46
N GLY A 6 -48.19 11.27 9.29
CA GLY A 6 -47.85 9.88 9.00
C GLY A 6 -46.37 9.68 9.29
N SER A 7 -46.03 9.14 10.46
CA SER A 7 -44.67 8.74 10.80
C SER A 7 -44.31 7.48 10.01
N SER A 8 -43.43 7.60 9.02
CA SER A 8 -42.83 6.45 8.34
C SER A 8 -41.75 5.86 9.23
N SER A 9 -42.11 4.89 10.06
CA SER A 9 -41.14 4.07 10.79
C SER A 9 -40.37 3.17 9.81
N HIS A 10 -39.05 3.39 9.73
CA HIS A 10 -38.07 2.61 8.98
C HIS A 10 -38.20 1.10 9.28
N THR A 11 -38.72 0.34 8.33
CA THR A 11 -38.99 -1.09 8.47
C THR A 11 -37.86 -1.91 7.83
N TRP A 12 -36.69 -1.94 8.47
CA TRP A 12 -35.56 -2.83 8.08
C TRP A 12 -34.94 -3.59 9.26
N GLN A 13 -35.48 -3.45 10.48
CA GLN A 13 -34.95 -4.19 11.63
C GLN A 13 -35.29 -5.68 11.50
N PRO A 14 -34.29 -6.58 11.39
CA PRO A 14 -34.55 -8.01 11.42
C PRO A 14 -35.26 -8.38 12.71
N THR A 15 -36.24 -9.27 12.65
CA THR A 15 -36.91 -9.79 13.85
C THR A 15 -35.87 -10.43 14.76
N MET A 16 -35.81 -9.97 16.01
CA MET A 16 -34.92 -10.52 17.03
C MET A 16 -35.29 -11.98 17.29
N THR A 17 -34.48 -12.91 16.80
CA THR A 17 -34.78 -14.35 16.86
C THR A 17 -34.40 -14.97 18.20
N SER A 18 -33.49 -14.36 18.96
CA SER A 18 -33.00 -14.87 20.24
C SER A 18 -32.45 -13.76 21.12
N ASP A 19 -32.68 -13.83 22.43
CA ASP A 19 -32.10 -12.90 23.38
C ASP A 19 -30.62 -13.21 23.60
N THR A 20 -29.74 -12.36 23.04
CA THR A 20 -28.30 -12.56 23.09
C THR A 20 -27.68 -12.33 24.47
N THR A 21 -28.42 -11.75 25.42
CA THR A 21 -27.94 -11.55 26.81
C THR A 21 -28.03 -12.81 27.66
N THR A 22 -28.74 -13.84 27.17
CA THR A 22 -28.91 -15.11 27.89
C THR A 22 -27.66 -15.98 27.81
N LEU A 23 -27.31 -16.65 28.91
CA LEU A 23 -26.15 -17.54 28.95
C LEU A 23 -26.28 -18.73 27.99
N SER A 24 -27.50 -19.23 27.76
CA SER A 24 -27.78 -20.32 26.82
C SER A 24 -27.46 -19.95 25.37
N TYR A 25 -27.54 -18.66 25.01
CA TYR A 25 -27.14 -18.19 23.68
C TYR A 25 -25.63 -18.35 23.46
N TRP A 26 -24.79 -18.22 24.50
CA TRP A 26 -23.33 -18.32 24.38
C TRP A 26 -22.80 -19.71 24.70
N LEU A 27 -23.39 -20.41 25.68
CA LEU A 27 -22.97 -21.76 26.07
C LEU A 27 -23.55 -22.83 25.14
N ASN A 28 -23.22 -22.72 23.85
CA ASN A 28 -23.63 -23.69 22.84
C ASN A 28 -22.43 -24.11 21.98
N TRP A 29 -22.51 -25.31 21.40
CA TRP A 29 -21.44 -25.90 20.59
C TRP A 29 -21.00 -25.01 19.41
N ARG A 30 -21.93 -24.24 18.81
CA ARG A 30 -21.67 -23.36 17.67
C ARG A 30 -20.76 -22.22 18.08
N PHE A 31 -21.04 -21.57 19.21
CA PHE A 31 -20.16 -20.53 19.75
C PHE A 31 -18.76 -21.09 20.03
N PHE A 32 -18.64 -22.29 20.62
CA PHE A 32 -17.33 -22.90 20.86
C PHE A 32 -16.51 -23.08 19.58
N PHE A 33 -17.12 -23.53 18.47
CA PHE A 33 -16.41 -23.60 17.19
C PHE A 33 -16.07 -22.23 16.62
N CYS A 34 -16.99 -21.25 16.69
CA CYS A 34 -16.69 -19.88 16.25
C CYS A 34 -15.52 -19.29 17.04
N ALA A 35 -15.52 -19.45 18.37
CA ALA A 35 -14.43 -19.06 19.26
C ALA A 35 -13.12 -19.78 18.91
N LEU A 36 -13.16 -21.08 18.64
CA LEU A 36 -12.00 -21.85 18.21
C LEU A 36 -11.41 -21.29 16.91
N TRP A 37 -12.23 -20.96 15.90
CA TRP A 37 -11.76 -20.38 14.64
C TRP A 37 -11.11 -19.01 14.84
N ILE A 38 -11.73 -18.14 15.63
CA ILE A 38 -11.20 -16.80 15.93
C ILE A 38 -9.88 -16.91 16.71
N LEU A 39 -9.83 -17.70 17.78
CA LEU A 39 -8.62 -17.88 18.59
C LEU A 39 -7.48 -18.52 17.80
N THR A 40 -7.77 -19.52 16.97
CA THR A 40 -6.77 -20.13 16.08
C THR A 40 -6.23 -19.13 15.08
N SER A 41 -7.10 -18.32 14.46
CA SER A 41 -6.69 -17.27 13.52
C SER A 41 -5.82 -16.21 14.18
N MET A 42 -6.19 -15.76 15.39
CA MET A 42 -5.39 -14.82 16.18
C MET A 42 -4.03 -15.42 16.56
N ALA A 43 -3.98 -16.67 17.03
CA ALA A 43 -2.73 -17.34 17.39
C ALA A 43 -1.79 -17.47 16.18
N LEU A 44 -2.32 -17.84 15.01
CA LEU A 44 -1.56 -17.87 13.76
C LEU A 44 -1.06 -16.48 13.36
N ALA A 45 -1.89 -15.44 13.47
CA ALA A 45 -1.50 -14.07 13.18
C ALA A 45 -0.38 -13.59 14.11
N PHE A 46 -0.49 -13.82 15.42
CA PHE A 46 0.57 -13.51 16.39
C PHE A 46 1.85 -14.28 16.11
N PHE A 47 1.75 -15.58 15.76
CA PHE A 47 2.90 -16.38 15.37
C PHE A 47 3.62 -15.80 14.14
N LEU A 48 2.88 -15.40 13.11
CA LEU A 48 3.45 -14.77 11.91
C LEU A 48 4.16 -13.45 12.26
N ILE A 49 3.52 -12.58 13.03
CA ILE A 49 4.12 -11.30 13.46
C ILE A 49 5.39 -11.57 14.27
N PHE A 50 5.33 -12.49 15.24
CA PHE A 50 6.48 -12.83 16.07
C PHE A 50 7.64 -13.43 15.24
N LYS A 51 7.33 -14.30 14.27
CA LYS A 51 8.32 -14.93 13.40
C LYS A 51 9.03 -13.91 12.51
N TYR A 52 8.28 -13.02 11.86
CA TYR A 52 8.81 -12.11 10.83
C TYR A 52 9.31 -10.77 11.37
N GLU A 53 8.75 -10.25 12.47
CA GLU A 53 9.17 -8.96 13.05
C GLU A 53 9.91 -9.12 14.40
N GLY A 54 9.64 -10.18 15.15
CA GLY A 54 10.28 -10.44 16.45
C GLY A 54 11.60 -11.21 16.34
N PHE A 55 11.58 -12.38 15.69
CA PHE A 55 12.71 -13.32 15.70
C PHE A 55 13.78 -12.99 14.66
N ASN A 56 13.39 -12.63 13.43
CA ASN A 56 14.33 -12.30 12.35
C ASN A 56 15.21 -11.08 12.66
N ARG A 57 14.66 -10.08 13.37
CA ARG A 57 15.42 -8.88 13.76
C ARG A 57 16.65 -9.21 14.61
N LYS A 58 16.57 -10.23 15.49
CA LYS A 58 17.69 -10.67 16.33
C LYS A 58 18.76 -11.44 15.57
N ARG A 59 18.41 -12.08 14.44
CA ARG A 59 19.34 -12.87 13.62
C ARG A 59 20.10 -12.03 12.61
N SER A 60 19.56 -10.88 12.23
CA SER A 60 20.13 -9.99 11.21
C SER A 60 21.29 -9.11 11.71
N GLU A 61 21.60 -9.08 13.01
CA GLU A 61 22.82 -8.43 13.53
C GLU A 61 24.11 -9.20 13.17
N GLY A 62 24.03 -10.40 12.57
CA GLY A 62 25.16 -11.30 12.38
C GLY A 62 25.50 -11.78 10.95
N GLY A 63 24.92 -11.27 9.86
CA GLY A 63 25.33 -11.73 8.52
C GLY A 63 24.57 -11.18 7.30
N GLU A 64 25.32 -11.11 6.19
CA GLU A 64 25.17 -10.39 4.92
C GLU A 64 23.83 -10.46 4.14
N ASN A 65 23.49 -9.30 3.53
CA ASN A 65 22.86 -9.09 2.22
C ASN A 65 21.49 -9.71 1.86
N GLN A 66 20.69 -10.17 2.83
CA GLN A 66 19.28 -10.42 2.59
C GLN A 66 18.44 -9.30 3.22
N GLU A 67 17.84 -8.43 2.39
CA GLU A 67 16.87 -7.44 2.88
C GLU A 67 15.78 -8.15 3.65
N ASP A 68 15.75 -7.98 4.98
CA ASP A 68 14.78 -8.63 5.85
C ASP A 68 13.37 -8.20 5.44
N ALA A 69 12.48 -9.17 5.25
CA ALA A 69 11.13 -8.95 4.75
C ALA A 69 10.32 -8.02 5.67
N GLY A 70 10.71 -7.91 6.95
CA GLY A 70 10.10 -7.02 7.94
C GLY A 70 10.63 -5.59 7.97
N LEU A 71 11.76 -5.29 7.31
CA LEU A 71 12.39 -3.96 7.38
C LEU A 71 11.58 -2.91 6.63
N VAL A 72 11.41 -1.76 7.28
CA VAL A 72 10.73 -0.57 6.76
C VAL A 72 11.72 0.56 6.71
N TYR A 73 11.70 1.36 5.65
CA TYR A 73 12.59 2.51 5.48
C TYR A 73 11.80 3.82 5.56
N GLU A 74 12.40 4.85 6.17
CA GLU A 74 11.71 6.14 6.41
C GLU A 74 11.25 6.81 5.12
N ASP A 75 12.03 6.69 4.05
CA ASP A 75 11.78 7.33 2.77
C ASP A 75 10.62 6.66 2.00
N GLU A 76 10.25 5.42 2.32
CA GLU A 76 9.11 4.73 1.69
C GLU A 76 7.78 5.40 2.01
N ALA A 77 7.66 6.01 3.20
CA ALA A 77 6.42 6.59 3.66
C ALA A 77 6.00 7.81 2.84
N TRP A 78 6.94 8.52 2.20
CA TRP A 78 6.68 9.80 1.52
C TRP A 78 7.22 9.91 0.09
N ASN A 79 7.99 8.93 -0.40
CA ASN A 79 8.45 8.94 -1.79
C ASN A 79 7.51 8.25 -2.76
N THR A 80 7.61 8.69 -4.01
CA THR A 80 6.92 8.14 -5.18
C THR A 80 7.67 6.93 -5.75
N CYS A 81 6.94 6.05 -6.44
CA CYS A 81 7.52 4.87 -7.10
C CYS A 81 8.50 5.19 -8.24
N LEU A 82 8.40 6.38 -8.83
CA LEU A 82 9.25 6.85 -9.93
C LEU A 82 10.10 8.04 -9.48
N ARG A 83 11.41 8.00 -9.76
CA ARG A 83 12.36 9.07 -9.41
C ARG A 83 11.98 10.42 -10.01
N GLY A 84 11.35 10.42 -11.19
CA GLY A 84 10.94 11.64 -11.90
C GLY A 84 9.67 12.32 -11.37
N ILE A 85 8.87 11.64 -10.55
CA ILE A 85 7.66 12.26 -9.96
C ILE A 85 8.05 12.93 -8.65
N ASP A 86 7.82 14.24 -8.57
CA ASP A 86 8.06 14.98 -7.33
C ASP A 86 7.14 14.45 -6.19
N PRO A 87 7.69 14.16 -4.99
CA PRO A 87 6.90 13.74 -3.82
C PRO A 87 5.72 14.67 -3.46
N SER A 88 5.75 15.93 -3.89
CA SER A 88 4.65 16.89 -3.71
C SER A 88 3.34 16.43 -4.34
N TRP A 89 3.38 15.68 -5.45
CA TRP A 89 2.16 15.13 -6.06
C TRP A 89 1.50 14.08 -5.16
N LEU A 90 2.30 13.24 -4.50
CA LEU A 90 1.80 12.27 -3.52
C LEU A 90 1.22 12.98 -2.29
N LEU A 91 1.84 14.08 -1.85
CA LEU A 91 1.32 14.92 -0.77
C LEU A 91 -0.06 15.51 -1.12
N ILE A 92 -0.18 16.18 -2.27
CA ILE A 92 -1.44 16.80 -2.72
C ILE A 92 -2.53 15.73 -2.82
N TYR A 93 -2.22 14.59 -3.43
CA TYR A 93 -3.15 13.47 -3.55
C TYR A 93 -3.68 13.00 -2.19
N ARG A 94 -2.77 12.78 -1.23
CA ARG A 94 -3.15 12.31 0.12
C ARG A 94 -3.97 13.32 0.90
N ILE A 95 -3.66 14.62 0.79
CA ILE A 95 -4.44 15.69 1.42
C ILE A 95 -5.87 15.73 0.85
N ILE A 96 -6.01 15.66 -0.48
CA ILE A 96 -7.34 15.64 -1.12
C ILE A 96 -8.13 14.42 -0.67
N CYS A 97 -7.52 13.23 -0.70
CA CYS A 97 -8.17 12.00 -0.23
C CYS A 97 -8.58 12.10 1.24
N PHE A 98 -7.70 12.61 2.11
CA PHE A 98 -7.99 12.80 3.53
C PHE A 98 -9.19 13.73 3.75
N ILE A 99 -9.22 14.90 3.08
CA ILE A 99 -10.31 15.87 3.20
C ILE A 99 -11.64 15.25 2.75
N VAL A 100 -11.66 14.58 1.59
CA VAL A 100 -12.88 13.96 1.06
C VAL A 100 -13.38 12.84 1.97
N LEU A 101 -12.50 11.93 2.40
CA LEU A 101 -12.88 10.83 3.29
C LEU A 101 -13.34 11.32 4.67
N LEU A 102 -12.67 12.33 5.23
CA LEU A 102 -13.07 12.96 6.48
C LEU A 102 -14.45 13.63 6.35
N ALA A 103 -14.70 14.35 5.26
CA ALA A 103 -16.01 14.94 4.99
C ALA A 103 -17.11 13.88 4.88
N LEU A 104 -16.84 12.74 4.23
CA LEU A 104 -17.78 11.63 4.12
C LEU A 104 -18.08 10.98 5.49
N ILE A 105 -17.07 10.79 6.35
CA ILE A 105 -17.30 10.31 7.74
C ILE A 105 -18.17 11.30 8.50
N ILE A 106 -17.83 12.59 8.47
CA ILE A 106 -18.57 13.63 9.19
C ILE A 106 -20.02 13.68 8.68
N ALA A 107 -20.24 13.64 7.37
CA ALA A 107 -21.58 13.62 6.78
C ALA A 107 -22.37 12.40 7.22
N SER A 108 -21.74 11.22 7.30
CA SER A 108 -22.40 9.98 7.73
C SER A 108 -22.76 10.01 9.20
N VAL A 109 -21.87 10.51 10.07
CA VAL A 109 -22.16 10.71 11.49
C VAL A 109 -23.24 11.77 11.68
N ALA A 110 -23.27 12.81 10.85
CA ALA A 110 -24.29 13.86 10.92
C ALA A 110 -25.67 13.36 10.46
N ALA A 111 -25.72 12.47 9.46
CA ALA A 111 -26.97 11.91 8.93
C ALA A 111 -27.54 10.80 9.83
N ASP A 112 -26.70 9.84 10.22
CA ASP A 112 -27.14 8.57 10.83
C ASP A 112 -26.70 8.44 12.30
N GLY A 113 -25.96 9.42 12.83
CA GLY A 113 -25.43 9.41 14.19
C GLY A 113 -24.21 8.51 14.39
N GLY A 114 -23.75 8.41 15.64
CA GLY A 114 -22.61 7.55 16.01
C GLY A 114 -22.90 6.04 15.94
N VAL A 115 -24.17 5.64 15.78
CA VAL A 115 -24.60 4.23 15.71
C VAL A 115 -23.99 3.53 14.49
N ILE A 116 -23.61 4.26 13.44
CA ILE A 116 -22.95 3.69 12.26
C ILE A 116 -21.65 2.94 12.60
N PHE A 117 -20.93 3.34 13.66
CA PHE A 117 -19.71 2.66 14.11
C PHE A 117 -19.97 1.24 14.65
N TYR A 118 -21.22 0.81 14.68
CA TYR A 118 -21.60 -0.57 14.87
C TYR A 118 -21.21 -1.48 13.68
N PHE A 119 -20.99 -0.93 12.49
CA PHE A 119 -20.67 -1.71 11.28
C PHE A 119 -19.15 -1.74 11.00
N TYR A 120 -18.65 -2.89 10.54
CA TYR A 120 -17.25 -3.07 10.15
C TYR A 120 -16.84 -2.19 8.96
N THR A 121 -17.79 -1.88 8.08
CA THR A 121 -17.60 -0.91 6.98
C THR A 121 -17.12 0.43 7.54
N GLN A 122 -17.74 0.94 8.61
CA GLN A 122 -17.36 2.22 9.19
C GLN A 122 -15.99 2.17 9.87
N TRP A 123 -15.65 1.05 10.52
CA TRP A 123 -14.33 0.83 11.09
C TRP A 123 -13.26 0.88 9.99
N THR A 124 -13.51 0.20 8.88
CA THR A 124 -12.61 0.17 7.72
C THR A 124 -12.48 1.53 7.06
N PHE A 125 -13.59 2.21 6.81
CA PHE A 125 -13.59 3.56 6.23
C PHE A 125 -12.84 4.56 7.12
N THR A 126 -13.04 4.48 8.44
CA THR A 126 -12.29 5.28 9.43
C THR A 126 -10.80 4.97 9.42
N LEU A 127 -10.43 3.69 9.35
CA LEU A 127 -9.02 3.29 9.26
C LEU A 127 -8.35 3.84 7.99
N VAL A 128 -9.06 3.84 6.86
CA VAL A 128 -8.59 4.45 5.60
C VAL A 128 -8.45 5.97 5.74
N THR A 129 -9.38 6.65 6.41
CA THR A 129 -9.25 8.09 6.70
C THR A 129 -8.03 8.38 7.58
N VAL A 130 -7.81 7.58 8.63
CA VAL A 130 -6.61 7.69 9.49
C VAL A 130 -5.34 7.43 8.69
N TYR A 131 -5.35 6.43 7.80
CA TYR A 131 -4.23 6.16 6.88
C TYR A 131 -3.87 7.39 6.04
N PHE A 132 -4.85 8.03 5.40
CA PHE A 132 -4.58 9.23 4.59
C PHE A 132 -4.16 10.44 5.43
N GLY A 133 -4.65 10.57 6.66
CA GLY A 133 -4.20 11.59 7.60
C GLY A 133 -2.72 11.42 7.98
N LEU A 134 -2.33 10.20 8.39
CA LEU A 134 -0.93 9.87 8.68
C LEU A 134 -0.05 9.99 7.43
N GLY A 135 -0.54 9.53 6.27
CA GLY A 135 0.16 9.63 5.01
C GLY A 135 0.43 11.07 4.59
N SER A 136 -0.52 11.97 4.83
CA SER A 136 -0.35 13.41 4.61
C SER A 136 0.71 13.99 5.53
N TYR A 137 0.72 13.61 6.81
CA TYR A 137 1.76 14.00 7.76
C TYR A 137 3.17 13.54 7.31
N PHE A 138 3.33 12.26 6.95
CA PHE A 138 4.61 11.74 6.46
C PHE A 138 5.05 12.40 5.16
N SER A 139 4.12 12.63 4.23
CA SER A 139 4.42 13.33 2.97
C SER A 139 4.85 14.78 3.20
N LEU A 140 4.25 15.48 4.17
CA LEU A 140 4.63 16.85 4.54
C LEU A 140 6.00 16.88 5.21
N TYR A 141 6.29 15.91 6.08
CA TYR A 141 7.61 15.73 6.68
C TYR A 141 8.69 15.51 5.62
N GLY A 142 8.43 14.61 4.66
CA GLY A 142 9.32 14.34 3.54
C GLY A 142 9.56 15.55 2.64
N TYR A 143 8.49 16.31 2.33
CA TYR A 143 8.57 17.55 1.57
C TYR A 143 9.46 18.58 2.28
N SER A 144 9.26 18.77 3.59
CA SER A 144 10.03 19.70 4.41
C SER A 144 11.52 19.32 4.46
N LEU A 145 11.81 18.02 4.58
CA LEU A 145 13.18 17.51 4.57
C LEU A 145 13.87 17.73 3.23
N LYS A 146 13.16 17.52 2.11
CA LYS A 146 13.66 17.80 0.77
C LYS A 146 13.98 19.30 0.61
N HIS A 147 13.06 20.17 1.00
CA HIS A 147 13.24 21.61 0.91
C HIS A 147 14.43 22.11 1.75
N ASN A 148 14.58 21.61 2.98
CA ASN A 148 15.73 21.97 3.84
C ASN A 148 17.07 21.50 3.25
N LYS A 149 17.11 20.33 2.59
CA LYS A 149 18.32 19.88 1.88
C LYS A 149 18.66 20.80 0.71
N PHE A 150 17.68 21.19 -0.10
CA PHE A 150 17.90 22.15 -1.19
C PHE A 150 18.32 23.54 -0.68
N GLY A 151 17.73 24.01 0.41
CA GLY A 151 18.10 25.27 1.06
C GLY A 151 19.54 25.25 1.57
N SER A 152 19.95 24.19 2.27
CA SER A 152 21.32 24.03 2.77
C SER A 152 22.35 23.87 1.64
N SER A 153 22.04 23.11 0.58
CA SER A 153 22.94 22.99 -0.58
C SER A 153 23.07 24.28 -1.38
N THR A 154 22.01 25.09 -1.44
CA THR A 154 22.04 26.39 -2.12
C THR A 154 22.87 27.39 -1.31
N VAL A 155 22.72 27.42 0.02
CA VAL A 155 23.53 28.26 0.93
C VAL A 155 25.03 27.89 0.86
N ASN A 156 25.36 26.59 0.79
CA ASN A 156 26.75 26.16 0.63
C ASN A 156 27.32 26.50 -0.76
N ARG A 157 26.49 26.53 -1.82
CA ARG A 157 26.92 26.98 -3.16
C ARG A 157 27.15 28.49 -3.21
N THR A 158 26.27 29.29 -2.59
CA THR A 158 26.45 30.74 -2.54
C THR A 158 27.59 31.17 -1.62
N SER A 159 27.93 30.41 -0.57
CA SER A 159 29.14 30.68 0.23
C SER A 159 30.43 30.36 -0.54
N LEU A 160 30.42 29.35 -1.43
CA LEU A 160 31.56 29.00 -2.29
C LEU A 160 31.74 29.99 -3.45
N ASP A 161 30.66 30.53 -4.02
CA ASP A 161 30.73 31.56 -5.08
C ASP A 161 31.15 32.95 -4.54
N ALA A 162 30.99 33.21 -3.23
CA ALA A 162 31.39 34.47 -2.62
C ALA A 162 32.90 34.59 -2.34
N GLU A 163 33.66 33.48 -2.37
CA GLU A 163 35.11 33.47 -2.15
C GLU A 163 35.95 33.51 -3.45
N LEU A 164 35.33 33.41 -4.63
CA LEU A 164 36.02 33.53 -5.93
C LEU A 164 35.76 34.89 -6.57
N GLY A 165 36.42 35.92 -6.05
CA GLY A 165 36.49 37.24 -6.69
C GLY A 165 37.29 37.21 -8.01
N PRO A 166 36.97 38.06 -9.01
CA PRO A 166 37.64 38.05 -10.30
C PRO A 166 38.99 38.79 -10.20
N TYR A 167 40.09 38.05 -10.00
CA TYR A 167 41.44 38.53 -10.27
C TYR A 167 42.10 37.64 -11.32
N MET A 168 42.29 38.22 -12.50
CA MET A 168 43.08 37.68 -13.60
C MET A 168 44.50 38.23 -13.46
N VAL A 169 45.54 37.38 -13.36
CA VAL A 169 46.89 37.62 -13.92
C VAL A 169 47.61 36.27 -14.11
N SER A 170 48.35 36.23 -15.21
CA SER A 170 49.04 35.13 -15.88
C SER A 170 50.39 34.70 -15.26
N THR A 171 50.81 33.48 -15.64
CA THR A 171 52.17 33.02 -16.04
C THR A 171 53.06 32.17 -15.09
N ILE A 172 53.59 31.09 -15.70
CA ILE A 172 54.88 30.36 -15.51
C ILE A 172 54.99 29.25 -14.45
N ASP A 173 55.12 28.02 -14.99
CA ASP A 173 56.10 26.94 -14.77
C ASP A 173 56.56 26.54 -13.35
N GLY A 174 56.62 25.23 -13.09
CA GLY A 174 57.34 24.64 -11.97
C GLY A 174 56.52 23.72 -11.07
N VAL A 175 56.74 22.41 -11.26
CA VAL A 175 56.46 21.26 -10.38
C VAL A 175 56.25 21.60 -8.90
N LEU A 176 55.12 21.20 -8.32
CA LEU A 176 54.99 20.73 -6.93
C LEU A 176 53.69 19.91 -6.78
N ASP A 177 53.79 18.87 -5.96
CA ASP A 177 52.84 17.77 -5.73
C ASP A 177 51.35 18.14 -5.73
N MET A 178 50.56 17.33 -6.42
CA MET A 178 49.09 17.41 -6.47
C MET A 178 48.48 16.78 -5.20
N PRO A 179 47.89 17.53 -4.25
CA PRO A 179 47.13 16.96 -3.17
C PRO A 179 45.64 17.03 -3.51
N ASN A 180 45.00 15.87 -3.61
CA ASN A 180 43.55 15.67 -3.46
C ASN A 180 42.65 16.53 -4.36
N LEU A 181 42.36 15.98 -5.54
CA LEU A 181 41.15 16.30 -6.30
C LEU A 181 39.91 16.23 -5.38
N PRO A 182 39.00 17.22 -5.37
CA PRO A 182 37.81 17.15 -4.56
C PRO A 182 36.95 15.97 -5.03
N LYS A 183 36.65 15.05 -4.11
CA LYS A 183 35.62 14.01 -4.31
C LYS A 183 34.35 14.70 -4.80
N SER A 184 33.87 14.32 -5.98
CA SER A 184 32.52 14.70 -6.40
C SER A 184 31.51 14.17 -5.35
N PRO A 185 30.43 14.90 -5.04
CA PRO A 185 29.46 14.46 -4.04
C PRO A 185 28.59 13.27 -4.50
N ASP A 186 28.76 12.81 -5.74
CA ASP A 186 27.77 11.98 -6.43
C ASP A 186 28.17 10.51 -6.52
N LEU A 187 28.58 9.86 -5.42
CA LEU A 187 28.42 8.40 -5.27
C LEU A 187 28.68 7.86 -3.85
N GLU A 188 28.10 8.45 -2.81
CA GLU A 188 27.90 7.70 -1.57
C GLU A 188 26.60 6.88 -1.73
N PRO A 189 26.63 5.54 -1.64
CA PRO A 189 25.42 4.75 -1.58
C PRO A 189 24.72 5.10 -0.26
N GLN A 190 23.80 6.07 -0.28
CA GLN A 190 23.06 6.48 0.91
C GLN A 190 22.49 5.24 1.59
N THR A 191 23.05 4.90 2.73
CA THR A 191 22.54 3.88 3.63
C THR A 191 21.13 4.31 4.02
N ARG A 192 20.15 3.62 3.42
CA ARG A 192 18.74 3.96 3.55
C ARG A 192 18.34 3.87 5.03
N LYS A 193 17.85 4.97 5.60
CA LYS A 193 17.53 5.04 7.03
C LYS A 193 16.32 4.17 7.37
N ILE A 194 16.49 3.27 8.33
CA ILE A 194 15.42 2.40 8.84
C ILE A 194 14.35 3.27 9.51
N ALA A 195 13.09 2.95 9.25
CA ALA A 195 11.95 3.64 9.83
C ALA A 195 11.89 3.50 11.34
N GLY A 196 11.59 4.61 12.02
CA GLY A 196 11.15 4.58 13.41
C GLY A 196 9.78 3.91 13.57
N LEU A 197 9.33 3.78 14.82
CA LEU A 197 8.05 3.16 15.20
C LEU A 197 6.86 3.65 14.37
N TRP A 198 6.76 4.95 14.15
CA TRP A 198 5.65 5.56 13.41
C TRP A 198 5.61 5.14 11.93
N GLY A 199 6.77 4.88 11.30
CA GLY A 199 6.80 4.39 9.92
C GLY A 199 6.34 2.94 9.81
N TYR A 200 6.66 2.10 10.81
CA TYR A 200 6.10 0.75 10.91
C TYR A 200 4.58 0.79 11.09
N ILE A 201 4.09 1.60 12.04
CA ILE A 201 2.64 1.76 12.28
C ILE A 201 1.93 2.20 11.00
N PHE A 202 2.47 3.20 10.29
CA PHE A 202 1.90 3.68 9.04
C PHE A 202 1.80 2.57 7.98
N GLN A 203 2.85 1.78 7.82
CA GLN A 203 2.86 0.69 6.84
C GLN A 203 1.99 -0.51 7.25
N ILE A 204 1.82 -0.76 8.55
CA ILE A 204 0.88 -1.73 9.08
C ILE A 204 -0.55 -1.29 8.77
N ILE A 205 -0.90 -0.03 9.06
CA ILE A 205 -2.20 0.54 8.75
C ILE A 205 -2.49 0.44 7.25
N PHE A 206 -1.54 0.80 6.39
CA PHE A 206 -1.68 0.65 4.93
C PHE A 206 -2.08 -0.77 4.51
N GLN A 207 -1.43 -1.77 5.08
CA GLN A 207 -1.64 -3.18 4.71
C GLN A 207 -2.93 -3.74 5.32
N THR A 208 -3.29 -3.30 6.52
CA THR A 208 -4.60 -3.58 7.11
C THR A 208 -5.71 -2.98 6.26
N CYS A 209 -5.59 -1.72 5.84
CA CYS A 209 -6.54 -1.05 4.93
C CYS A 209 -6.69 -1.83 3.61
N ALA A 210 -5.58 -2.26 3.00
CA ALA A 210 -5.59 -3.00 1.74
C ALA A 210 -6.44 -4.28 1.82
N GLY A 211 -6.27 -5.08 2.88
CA GLY A 211 -7.10 -6.27 3.10
C GLY A 211 -8.54 -5.93 3.45
N ALA A 212 -8.74 -4.99 4.37
CA ALA A 212 -10.06 -4.64 4.90
C ALA A 212 -10.97 -4.03 3.83
N VAL A 213 -10.47 -3.12 3.00
CA VAL A 213 -11.24 -2.50 1.91
C VAL A 213 -11.68 -3.53 0.89
N VAL A 214 -10.78 -4.42 0.44
CA VAL A 214 -11.14 -5.49 -0.50
C VAL A 214 -12.18 -6.41 0.13
N LEU A 215 -12.04 -6.77 1.41
CA LEU A 215 -13.02 -7.60 2.11
C LEU A 215 -14.38 -6.91 2.21
N THR A 216 -14.44 -5.67 2.71
CA THR A 216 -15.71 -4.95 2.89
C THR A 216 -16.44 -4.75 1.58
N ASP A 217 -15.71 -4.38 0.53
CA ASP A 217 -16.31 -4.02 -0.75
C ASP A 217 -16.73 -5.28 -1.50
N CYS A 218 -15.93 -6.35 -1.45
CA CYS A 218 -16.34 -7.64 -2.03
C CYS A 218 -17.56 -8.22 -1.31
N VAL A 219 -17.58 -8.22 0.03
CA VAL A 219 -18.73 -8.72 0.79
C VAL A 219 -19.97 -7.87 0.50
N PHE A 220 -19.84 -6.54 0.44
CA PHE A 220 -20.96 -5.67 0.13
C PHE A 220 -21.51 -5.91 -1.28
N TRP A 221 -20.66 -5.80 -2.30
CA TRP A 221 -21.08 -5.84 -3.71
C TRP A 221 -21.45 -7.23 -4.22
N PHE A 222 -20.81 -8.29 -3.72
CA PHE A 222 -21.04 -9.65 -4.22
C PHE A 222 -21.89 -10.52 -3.30
N ILE A 223 -22.09 -10.15 -2.04
CA ILE A 223 -22.87 -10.96 -1.08
C ILE A 223 -24.07 -10.16 -0.56
N ILE A 224 -23.85 -9.04 0.11
CA ILE A 224 -24.92 -8.31 0.80
C ILE A 224 -25.90 -7.71 -0.21
N TYR A 225 -25.42 -6.87 -1.11
CA TYR A 225 -26.27 -6.16 -2.07
C TYR A 225 -27.11 -7.09 -2.97
N PRO A 226 -26.55 -8.14 -3.60
CA PRO A 226 -27.35 -8.99 -4.49
C PRO A 226 -28.24 -10.02 -3.77
N PHE A 227 -27.87 -10.49 -2.57
CA PHE A 227 -28.55 -11.64 -1.94
C PHE A 227 -29.25 -11.33 -0.61
N LEU A 228 -28.81 -10.32 0.13
CA LEU A 228 -29.30 -10.02 1.48
C LEU A 228 -30.14 -8.74 1.53
N THR A 229 -30.06 -7.93 0.49
CA THR A 229 -30.82 -6.70 0.36
C THR A 229 -32.13 -6.97 -0.41
N SER A 230 -33.21 -6.30 -0.03
CA SER A 230 -34.48 -6.40 -0.74
C SER A 230 -34.40 -5.90 -2.17
N LYS A 231 -35.29 -6.40 -3.04
CA LYS A 231 -35.34 -6.02 -4.46
C LYS A 231 -35.60 -4.53 -4.69
N ASP A 232 -36.18 -3.83 -3.71
CA ASP A 232 -36.57 -2.43 -3.79
C ASP A 232 -35.58 -1.49 -3.07
N TYR A 233 -34.47 -2.02 -2.52
CA TYR A 233 -33.48 -1.21 -1.84
C TYR A 233 -32.57 -0.50 -2.85
N SER A 234 -32.67 0.83 -2.90
CA SER A 234 -31.68 1.67 -3.55
C SER A 234 -30.48 1.87 -2.61
N VAL A 235 -29.25 1.67 -3.11
CA VAL A 235 -28.03 1.99 -2.34
C VAL A 235 -27.96 3.49 -2.08
N ASP A 236 -27.95 3.90 -0.82
CA ASP A 236 -27.76 5.29 -0.44
C ASP A 236 -26.40 5.81 -0.93
N PHE A 237 -26.36 7.08 -1.33
CA PHE A 237 -25.14 7.69 -1.90
C PHE A 237 -23.93 7.58 -0.96
N LEU A 238 -24.12 7.76 0.34
CA LEU A 238 -23.04 7.65 1.33
C LEU A 238 -22.50 6.22 1.43
N ILE A 239 -23.40 5.22 1.43
CA ILE A 239 -23.04 3.80 1.44
C ILE A 239 -22.29 3.44 0.15
N PHE A 240 -22.79 3.89 -1.00
CA PHE A 240 -22.10 3.72 -2.28
C PHE A 240 -20.67 4.28 -2.23
N CYS A 241 -20.52 5.51 -1.73
CA CYS A 241 -19.23 6.17 -1.59
C CYS A 241 -18.29 5.37 -0.68
N MET A 242 -18.80 4.86 0.44
CA MET A 242 -18.01 4.09 1.41
C MET A 242 -17.50 2.76 0.88
N HIS A 243 -18.18 2.17 -0.11
CA HIS A 243 -17.83 0.89 -0.73
C HIS A 243 -17.17 1.04 -2.11
N THR A 244 -16.82 2.26 -2.52
CA THR A 244 -16.19 2.53 -3.82
C THR A 244 -15.03 3.51 -3.72
N ILE A 245 -15.23 4.66 -3.05
CA ILE A 245 -14.24 5.75 -3.01
C ILE A 245 -13.02 5.33 -2.17
N ASN A 246 -13.22 4.58 -1.08
CA ASN A 246 -12.14 3.99 -0.28
C ASN A 246 -11.16 3.15 -1.13
N ALA A 247 -11.67 2.26 -1.98
CA ALA A 247 -10.88 1.42 -2.87
C ALA A 247 -10.18 2.25 -3.93
N VAL A 248 -10.89 3.16 -4.59
CA VAL A 248 -10.32 4.05 -5.61
C VAL A 248 -9.17 4.88 -5.04
N PHE A 249 -9.36 5.48 -3.87
CA PHE A 249 -8.32 6.29 -3.23
C PHE A 249 -7.13 5.45 -2.79
N LEU A 250 -7.36 4.31 -2.17
CA LEU A 250 -6.27 3.44 -1.73
C LEU A 250 -5.46 2.89 -2.90
N LEU A 251 -6.12 2.51 -4.00
CA LEU A 251 -5.46 2.07 -5.24
C LEU A 251 -4.70 3.22 -5.91
N GLY A 252 -5.25 4.43 -5.93
CA GLY A 252 -4.56 5.60 -6.47
C GLY A 252 -3.31 5.96 -5.66
N ASP A 253 -3.39 5.94 -4.32
CA ASP A 253 -2.20 6.12 -3.47
C ASP A 253 -1.16 5.02 -3.74
N THR A 254 -1.63 3.77 -3.81
CA THR A 254 -0.80 2.61 -4.13
C THR A 254 -0.13 2.74 -5.49
N SER A 255 -0.78 3.36 -6.48
CA SER A 255 -0.18 3.57 -7.79
C SER A 255 0.99 4.57 -7.75
N LEU A 256 0.92 5.57 -6.87
CA LEU A 256 1.91 6.66 -6.76
C LEU A 256 3.04 6.35 -5.79
N ASN A 257 2.75 5.75 -4.63
CA ASN A 257 3.71 5.54 -3.55
C ASN A 257 4.75 4.45 -3.90
N CYS A 258 5.85 4.37 -3.14
CA CYS A 258 6.88 3.32 -3.31
C CYS A 258 6.90 2.27 -2.18
N MET A 259 5.82 2.19 -1.39
CA MET A 259 5.79 1.34 -0.20
C MET A 259 5.81 -0.14 -0.56
N ARG A 260 6.57 -0.93 0.22
CA ARG A 260 6.58 -2.39 0.11
C ARG A 260 5.29 -3.00 0.65
N PHE A 261 4.95 -4.17 0.14
CA PHE A 261 3.78 -4.95 0.56
C PHE A 261 4.19 -6.38 0.95
N PRO A 262 4.84 -6.56 2.12
CA PRO A 262 5.24 -7.87 2.60
C PRO A 262 4.03 -8.75 2.95
N MET A 263 3.98 -9.97 2.40
CA MET A 263 2.81 -10.85 2.54
C MET A 263 2.47 -11.24 3.98
N PHE A 264 3.45 -11.34 4.89
CA PHE A 264 3.20 -11.83 6.24
C PHE A 264 2.33 -10.88 7.08
N ARG A 265 2.30 -9.58 6.73
CA ARG A 265 1.54 -8.55 7.45
C ARG A 265 0.04 -8.59 7.19
N PHE A 266 -0.43 -9.51 6.35
CA PHE A 266 -1.83 -9.97 6.36
C PHE A 266 -2.30 -10.35 7.78
N ALA A 267 -1.38 -10.78 8.66
CA ALA A 267 -1.67 -11.05 10.05
C ALA A 267 -2.36 -9.87 10.77
N TYR A 268 -1.96 -8.63 10.50
CA TYR A 268 -2.59 -7.44 11.10
C TYR A 268 -4.02 -7.22 10.61
N PHE A 269 -4.30 -7.55 9.35
CA PHE A 269 -5.64 -7.54 8.80
C PHE A 269 -6.54 -8.60 9.47
N VAL A 270 -6.03 -9.81 9.69
CA VAL A 270 -6.75 -10.85 10.45
C VAL A 270 -7.04 -10.39 11.88
N LEU A 271 -6.05 -9.80 12.57
CA LEU A 271 -6.24 -9.27 13.92
C LEU A 271 -7.28 -8.14 13.96
N TRP A 272 -7.27 -7.24 12.97
CA TRP A 272 -8.25 -6.15 12.86
C TRP A 272 -9.69 -6.69 12.78
N THR A 273 -9.92 -7.70 11.93
CA THR A 273 -11.25 -8.34 11.83
C THR A 273 -11.61 -9.11 13.10
N ALA A 274 -10.66 -9.82 13.72
CA ALA A 274 -10.89 -10.52 14.98
C ALA A 274 -11.27 -9.56 16.12
N ILE A 275 -10.62 -8.40 16.21
CA ILE A 275 -10.96 -7.34 17.17
C ILE A 275 -12.40 -6.87 16.97
N PHE A 276 -12.82 -6.65 15.71
CA PHE A 276 -14.21 -6.29 15.42
C PHE A 276 -15.20 -7.38 15.87
N VAL A 277 -14.91 -8.65 15.59
CA VAL A 277 -15.77 -9.78 16.01
C VAL A 277 -15.88 -9.85 17.53
N ILE A 278 -14.78 -9.69 18.25
CA ILE A 278 -14.78 -9.67 19.73
C ILE A 278 -15.57 -8.48 20.26
N PHE A 279 -15.38 -7.30 19.67
CA PHE A 279 -16.16 -6.10 19.99
C PHE A 279 -17.67 -6.36 19.83
N GLN A 280 -18.08 -6.99 18.73
CA GLN A 280 -19.48 -7.37 18.51
C GLN A 280 -19.98 -8.37 19.54
N TRP A 281 -19.17 -9.37 19.89
CA TRP A 281 -19.54 -10.33 20.91
C TRP A 281 -19.77 -9.66 22.27
N ILE A 282 -18.87 -8.77 22.69
CA ILE A 282 -19.00 -8.03 23.94
C ILE A 282 -20.31 -7.23 23.96
N ILE A 283 -20.64 -6.51 22.88
CA ILE A 283 -21.89 -5.75 22.80
C ILE A 283 -23.10 -6.66 22.97
N HIS A 284 -23.15 -7.79 22.26
CA HIS A 284 -24.32 -8.70 22.29
C HIS A 284 -24.45 -9.48 23.61
N VAL A 285 -23.35 -9.70 24.33
CA VAL A 285 -23.40 -10.21 25.72
C VAL A 285 -24.05 -9.17 26.63
N CYS A 286 -23.74 -7.88 26.45
CA CYS A 286 -24.21 -6.81 27.33
C CYS A 286 -25.62 -6.31 27.01
N VAL A 287 -25.99 -6.28 25.73
CA VAL A 287 -27.25 -5.70 25.26
C VAL A 287 -27.83 -6.56 24.15
N SER A 288 -29.12 -6.88 24.27
CA SER A 288 -29.87 -7.62 23.25
C SER A 288 -30.22 -6.69 22.09
N ILE A 289 -29.37 -6.67 21.06
CA ILE A 289 -29.59 -5.93 19.80
C ILE A 289 -29.41 -6.86 18.59
N TRP A 290 -29.86 -6.45 17.41
CA TRP A 290 -29.71 -7.24 16.19
C TRP A 290 -28.24 -7.26 15.74
N TRP A 291 -27.79 -8.37 15.15
CA TRP A 291 -26.45 -8.45 14.57
C TRP A 291 -26.28 -7.47 13.40
N PRO A 292 -25.12 -6.80 13.27
CA PRO A 292 -24.86 -5.90 12.13
C PRO A 292 -24.78 -6.67 10.81
N TYR A 293 -24.44 -7.96 10.88
CA TYR A 293 -24.31 -8.85 9.74
C TYR A 293 -24.94 -10.21 10.05
N PRO A 294 -25.81 -10.76 9.17
CA PRO A 294 -26.47 -12.04 9.41
C PRO A 294 -25.50 -13.21 9.64
N PHE A 295 -24.33 -13.18 9.00
CA PHE A 295 -23.30 -14.21 9.12
C PHE A 295 -22.53 -14.19 10.46
N LEU A 296 -22.74 -13.17 11.31
CA LEU A 296 -22.20 -13.15 12.67
C LEU A 296 -23.15 -13.78 13.70
N ASP A 297 -24.43 -13.94 13.35
CA ASP A 297 -25.44 -14.47 14.24
C ASP A 297 -25.18 -15.93 14.60
N LEU A 298 -25.04 -16.20 15.90
CA LEU A 298 -24.76 -17.53 16.46
C LEU A 298 -26.03 -18.39 16.61
N SER A 299 -27.21 -17.78 16.45
CA SER A 299 -28.49 -18.49 16.43
C SER A 299 -28.62 -19.41 15.21
N SER A 300 -27.87 -19.13 14.14
CA SER A 300 -27.83 -19.95 12.94
C SER A 300 -27.05 -21.26 13.16
N PRO A 301 -27.57 -22.43 12.73
CA PRO A 301 -26.82 -23.69 12.79
C PRO A 301 -25.55 -23.67 11.93
N TYR A 302 -25.50 -22.77 10.95
CA TYR A 302 -24.36 -22.61 10.04
C TYR A 302 -23.34 -21.57 10.51
N ALA A 303 -23.50 -20.98 11.70
CA ALA A 303 -22.59 -19.95 12.21
C ALA A 303 -21.11 -20.37 12.15
N PRO A 304 -20.70 -21.59 12.56
CA PRO A 304 -19.30 -21.99 12.47
C PRO A 304 -18.74 -21.99 11.03
N LEU A 305 -19.57 -22.33 10.05
CA LEU A 305 -19.19 -22.30 8.63
C LEU A 305 -19.05 -20.87 8.12
N TRP A 306 -19.91 -19.96 8.55
CA TRP A 306 -19.79 -18.54 8.20
C TRP A 306 -18.52 -17.91 8.77
N TYR A 307 -18.19 -18.17 10.03
CA TYR A 307 -16.97 -17.67 10.65
C TYR A 307 -15.73 -18.24 9.95
N LEU A 308 -15.73 -19.53 9.60
CA LEU A 308 -14.67 -20.14 8.81
C LEU A 308 -14.59 -19.53 7.40
N ALA A 309 -15.71 -19.33 6.72
CA ALA A 309 -15.75 -18.74 5.38
C ALA A 309 -15.18 -17.32 5.37
N VAL A 310 -15.58 -16.47 6.33
CA VAL A 310 -15.01 -15.12 6.49
C VAL A 310 -13.51 -15.19 6.78
N ALA A 311 -13.06 -16.09 7.66
CA ALA A 311 -11.63 -16.28 7.92
C ALA A 311 -10.87 -16.65 6.64
N LEU A 312 -11.42 -17.57 5.84
CA LEU A 312 -10.83 -17.98 4.56
C LEU A 312 -10.85 -16.86 3.51
N MET A 313 -11.83 -15.96 3.51
CA MET A 313 -11.89 -14.82 2.59
C MET A 313 -10.74 -13.82 2.79
N HIS A 314 -10.08 -13.79 3.95
CA HIS A 314 -8.96 -12.88 4.16
C HIS A 314 -7.79 -13.18 3.21
N PHE A 315 -7.57 -14.46 2.85
CA PHE A 315 -6.52 -14.87 1.94
C PHE A 315 -6.70 -14.31 0.52
N PRO A 316 -7.83 -14.53 -0.19
CA PRO A 316 -8.04 -13.96 -1.51
C PRO A 316 -8.14 -12.43 -1.47
N CYS A 317 -8.80 -11.82 -0.47
CA CYS A 317 -8.93 -10.36 -0.39
C CYS A 317 -7.54 -9.69 -0.28
N TYR A 318 -6.69 -10.17 0.62
CA TYR A 318 -5.34 -9.65 0.75
C TYR A 318 -4.46 -10.03 -0.46
N GLY A 319 -4.65 -11.23 -1.00
CA GLY A 319 -3.93 -11.75 -2.18
C GLY A 319 -4.19 -10.94 -3.45
N ILE A 320 -5.43 -10.51 -3.69
CA ILE A 320 -5.80 -9.65 -4.83
C ILE A 320 -5.04 -8.32 -4.74
N PHE A 321 -5.03 -7.68 -3.57
CA PHE A 321 -4.31 -6.42 -3.41
C PHE A 321 -2.80 -6.59 -3.57
N ALA A 322 -2.24 -7.67 -2.99
CA ALA A 322 -0.83 -8.01 -3.17
C ALA A 322 -0.47 -8.24 -4.64
N LEU A 323 -1.36 -8.90 -5.41
CA LEU A 323 -1.19 -9.11 -6.84
C LEU A 323 -1.16 -7.79 -7.59
N ILE A 324 -2.07 -6.85 -7.30
CA ILE A 324 -2.09 -5.51 -7.91
C ILE A 324 -0.75 -4.79 -7.67
N VAL A 325 -0.24 -4.82 -6.43
CA VAL A 325 1.05 -4.21 -6.10
C VAL A 325 2.20 -4.87 -6.86
N ARG A 326 2.22 -6.20 -6.98
CA ARG A 326 3.23 -6.94 -7.74
C ARG A 326 3.17 -6.64 -9.25
N MET A 327 1.96 -6.55 -9.81
CA MET A 327 1.74 -6.20 -11.21
C MET A 327 2.23 -4.78 -11.48
N LYS A 328 1.88 -3.81 -10.63
CA LYS A 328 2.39 -2.43 -10.69
C LYS A 328 3.92 -2.42 -10.70
N HIS A 329 4.56 -3.09 -9.75
CA HIS A 329 6.02 -3.12 -9.65
C HIS A 329 6.68 -3.73 -10.90
N SER A 330 6.13 -4.84 -11.40
CA SER A 330 6.60 -5.48 -12.62
C SER A 330 6.46 -4.56 -13.83
N TRP A 331 5.32 -3.89 -13.97
CA TRP A 331 5.05 -2.94 -15.05
C TRP A 331 5.99 -1.74 -15.00
N LEU A 332 6.13 -1.08 -13.85
CA LEU A 332 7.03 0.08 -13.68
C LEU A 332 8.50 -0.27 -13.96
N SER A 333 8.95 -1.46 -13.53
CA SER A 333 10.32 -1.91 -13.78
C SER A 333 10.63 -2.13 -15.26
N ARG A 334 9.63 -2.55 -16.05
CA ARG A 334 9.76 -2.78 -17.49
C ARG A 334 9.61 -1.48 -18.29
N SER A 335 8.65 -0.64 -17.93
CA SER A 335 8.33 0.58 -18.67
C SER A 335 9.31 1.73 -18.39
N PHE A 336 9.91 1.79 -17.19
CA PHE A 336 10.81 2.88 -16.78
C PHE A 336 12.13 2.35 -16.17
N PRO A 337 12.95 1.64 -16.95
CA PRO A 337 14.23 1.14 -16.48
C PRO A 337 15.13 2.29 -16.00
N GLY A 338 15.63 2.23 -14.75
CA GLY A 338 16.51 3.25 -14.15
C GLY A 338 15.81 4.38 -13.38
N SER A 339 14.52 4.64 -13.63
CA SER A 339 13.71 5.63 -12.87
C SER A 339 12.84 5.00 -11.79
N SER A 340 12.53 3.70 -11.92
CA SER A 340 11.79 2.96 -10.90
C SER A 340 12.59 2.84 -9.59
N ARG A 341 12.02 3.28 -8.47
CA ARG A 341 12.58 3.10 -7.11
C ARG A 341 12.25 1.72 -6.51
N VAL A 342 11.65 0.84 -7.31
CA VAL A 342 11.21 -0.48 -6.86
C VAL A 342 12.41 -1.33 -6.52
N VAL A 343 12.48 -1.76 -5.27
CA VAL A 343 13.59 -2.57 -4.77
C VAL A 343 13.47 -4.00 -5.30
N ARG A 344 14.60 -4.52 -5.82
CA ARG A 344 14.75 -5.81 -6.49
C ARG A 344 14.45 -7.03 -5.60
N SER A 345 14.16 -6.85 -4.31
CA SER A 345 13.95 -7.92 -3.33
C SER A 345 12.60 -8.66 -3.40
N GLN A 346 11.63 -8.17 -4.17
CA GLN A 346 10.32 -8.85 -4.33
C GLN A 346 10.29 -9.83 -5.52
N LEU A 347 11.34 -9.88 -6.35
CA LEU A 347 11.42 -10.78 -7.53
C LEU A 347 12.27 -12.04 -7.30
N THR A 348 12.96 -12.19 -6.17
CA THR A 348 13.89 -13.31 -5.91
C THR A 348 13.20 -14.61 -5.45
N GLY A 349 11.92 -14.80 -5.78
CA GLY A 349 11.21 -16.07 -5.60
C GLY A 349 11.45 -17.11 -6.70
N LEU A 350 12.25 -16.80 -7.74
CA LEU A 350 12.64 -17.77 -8.77
C LEU A 350 14.11 -18.18 -8.60
N PRO A 351 14.46 -19.46 -8.71
CA PRO A 351 15.84 -19.93 -8.60
C PRO A 351 16.74 -19.22 -9.61
N HIS A 352 17.93 -18.84 -9.13
CA HIS A 352 18.97 -18.04 -9.81
C HIS A 352 19.51 -18.61 -11.14
N HIS A 353 18.93 -19.66 -11.69
CA HIS A 353 19.47 -20.41 -12.82
C HIS A 353 18.93 -20.00 -14.20
N LEU A 354 18.06 -18.98 -14.29
CA LEU A 354 17.40 -18.57 -15.54
C LEU A 354 17.59 -17.09 -15.92
N ILE A 355 18.43 -16.33 -15.21
CA ILE A 355 18.78 -14.97 -15.63
C ILE A 355 20.03 -15.05 -16.50
N ASP A 356 19.81 -15.08 -17.80
CA ASP A 356 20.84 -14.99 -18.84
C ASP A 356 21.68 -13.71 -18.63
N LYS A 357 22.95 -13.88 -18.29
CA LYS A 357 23.94 -12.82 -18.06
C LYS A 357 24.42 -12.24 -19.40
N LYS A 358 23.51 -11.70 -20.20
CA LYS A 358 23.87 -11.16 -21.51
C LYS A 358 23.22 -9.81 -21.80
N ALA A 359 23.47 -8.83 -20.93
CA ALA A 359 23.20 -7.43 -21.25
C ALA A 359 23.94 -6.45 -20.33
N ILE A 360 25.25 -6.61 -20.12
CA ILE A 360 26.07 -5.49 -19.62
C ILE A 360 27.47 -5.61 -20.26
N ASN A 361 27.70 -4.84 -21.31
CA ASN A 361 29.04 -4.33 -21.60
C ASN A 361 28.88 -2.87 -22.03
N PRO A 362 29.50 -1.89 -21.33
CA PRO A 362 29.41 -0.48 -21.67
C PRO A 362 30.72 -0.03 -22.33
N GLU A 363 30.73 0.16 -23.65
CA GLU A 363 31.81 0.92 -24.30
C GLU A 363 31.28 1.78 -25.45
N VAL A 364 31.45 3.10 -25.25
CA VAL A 364 31.94 4.10 -26.21
C VAL A 364 31.29 4.13 -27.60
N THR A 365 30.58 5.22 -27.91
CA THR A 365 31.01 6.25 -28.90
C THR A 365 29.82 7.18 -29.23
N THR A 366 29.91 8.43 -28.77
CA THR A 366 29.23 9.58 -29.36
C THR A 366 29.85 9.86 -30.73
N VAL A 367 29.03 10.24 -31.72
CA VAL A 367 29.31 11.12 -32.89
C VAL A 367 28.70 10.55 -34.19
N GLY A 368 27.91 11.38 -34.87
CA GLY A 368 27.87 11.39 -36.34
C GLY A 368 26.56 11.05 -37.03
N VAL A 369 25.58 11.96 -36.97
CA VAL A 369 24.56 12.08 -38.03
C VAL A 369 25.23 12.72 -39.24
N VAL A 370 25.53 11.95 -40.28
CA VAL A 370 25.81 12.46 -41.63
C VAL A 370 25.18 11.54 -42.67
N LEU A 371 24.30 12.15 -43.47
CA LEU A 371 23.76 11.66 -44.72
C LEU A 371 24.86 11.21 -45.71
N CYS A 372 24.71 10.05 -46.35
CA CYS A 372 24.79 10.01 -47.81
C CYS A 372 24.24 8.72 -48.41
N LYS A 373 23.29 8.93 -49.32
CA LYS A 373 22.75 7.98 -50.31
C LYS A 373 23.64 8.12 -51.55
N ARG A 374 24.07 7.00 -52.17
CA ARG A 374 24.18 6.77 -53.64
C ARG A 374 25.36 5.83 -54.02
N SER A 375 24.96 4.74 -54.70
CA SER A 375 25.58 3.98 -55.80
C SER A 375 27.08 3.63 -55.77
N ASP A 376 27.39 2.34 -55.97
CA ASP A 376 27.94 1.86 -57.25
C ASP A 376 28.01 0.33 -57.37
N MET A 377 27.75 -0.17 -58.58
CA MET A 377 27.70 -1.57 -59.00
C MET A 377 29.10 -2.24 -59.04
N PRO A 378 29.19 -3.58 -58.85
CA PRO A 378 30.31 -4.35 -59.35
C PRO A 378 30.03 -4.89 -60.77
N ARG A 379 30.87 -4.49 -61.72
CA ARG A 379 30.96 -5.04 -63.09
C ARG A 379 32.09 -6.08 -63.09
N GLY A 380 31.80 -7.33 -63.46
CA GLY A 380 32.87 -8.31 -63.68
C GLY A 380 32.39 -9.75 -63.88
N LYS A 381 32.40 -10.21 -65.15
CA LYS A 381 32.97 -11.48 -65.63
C LYS A 381 32.44 -11.80 -67.04
N MET A 382 33.32 -11.80 -68.03
CA MET A 382 33.21 -12.63 -69.22
C MET A 382 34.61 -13.15 -69.58
N GLN A 383 34.77 -14.47 -69.43
CA GLN A 383 35.75 -15.32 -70.12
C GLN A 383 35.54 -15.16 -71.64
N GLN A 384 36.50 -15.32 -72.55
CA GLN A 384 37.54 -16.35 -72.70
C GLN A 384 38.50 -15.88 -73.83
N PRO A 385 39.65 -16.53 -74.06
CA PRO A 385 39.80 -17.11 -75.40
C PRO A 385 40.48 -18.49 -75.45
N ASN A 386 40.03 -19.26 -76.46
CA ASN A 386 40.73 -20.20 -77.35
C ASN A 386 41.57 -21.35 -76.78
N LEU A 387 41.25 -22.58 -77.17
CA LEU A 387 41.81 -23.29 -78.35
C LEU A 387 41.36 -24.78 -78.33
N GLY A 388 40.97 -25.32 -79.49
CA GLY A 388 40.68 -26.74 -79.69
C GLY A 388 39.52 -26.99 -80.62
#